data_AF-R9JF01-F1
#
_entry.id   AF-R9JF01-F1
#
_cell.length_a   1.000
_cell.length_b   1.000
_cell.length_c   1.000
_cell.angle_alpha   90.00
_cell.angle_beta   90.00
_cell.angle_gamma   90.00
#
_symmetry.space_group_name_H-M   'P 1'
#
loop_
_entity.id
_entity.type
_entity.pdbx_description
1 polymer ?
#
loop_
_entity_poly.entity_id
_entity_poly.type
_entity_poly.pdbx_seq_one_letter_code
_entity_poly.pdbx_strand_id
1 'polypeptide(L)'
;MLKNCVYIVVPTHAVVVGSRTVDGLEAFGFPVYVLDEIDRDTIYTELAKRGMTIELNKVMQGILSKPFYFQYMISGKIDIKNILQPKHFYREFFWNLQKDFADRFGKRAEIGKALSVAAYRALDAGIEAFPAGFIYEGMDAQHMAQEMREKEEIVNWLIYKGIIVPHSNGTITFVHQTITEYLAAKELMGIYWSDQTIIREKVKCYRWDQAVSFMMNLLPNDRVEEFINHLFSIDFGLVLRSVQYMEFQREGVIRRILEEIAENREIRLRHGYEIQDWLEYDLRISEENEKRIQRIIGLGGRIGGSAACCLWKLKGDAVKDELMELLFRRAADNFFCEGLGKILSQIVEEPDLKALLERADHIQKISTTRGLDSREFSGFISALGLIMQKFEENYVLDIVAKRSESAELPVIRSKIFCAYLVFHLLIKSTF
;
A
#
# COMPACT_ATOMS: atom_id res chain seq x y z
N MET A 1 -10.34 -3.30 2.24
CA MET A 1 -10.95 -2.71 3.45
C MET A 1 -12.24 -1.98 3.06
N LEU A 2 -13.36 -2.63 3.37
CA LEU A 2 -14.73 -2.13 3.55
C LEU A 2 -15.29 -1.15 2.49
N LYS A 3 -15.88 -1.74 1.46
CA LYS A 3 -16.84 -1.11 0.56
C LYS A 3 -18.24 -1.58 0.98
N ASN A 4 -19.24 -0.71 0.83
CA ASN A 4 -20.67 -0.96 0.61
C ASN A 4 -21.56 -0.09 1.53
N CYS A 5 -22.59 0.49 0.92
CA CYS A 5 -23.78 1.08 1.54
C CYS A 5 -24.93 0.77 0.59
N VAL A 6 -25.86 -0.10 0.97
CA VAL A 6 -26.99 -0.53 0.11
C VAL A 6 -28.06 0.57 0.07
N TYR A 7 -28.78 0.72 -1.04
CA TYR A 7 -29.95 1.61 -1.12
C TYR A 7 -31.17 0.76 -1.43
N ILE A 8 -32.29 0.98 -0.74
CA ILE A 8 -33.55 0.30 -1.02
C ILE A 8 -34.57 1.37 -1.47
N VAL A 9 -35.37 1.07 -2.48
CA VAL A 9 -36.51 1.90 -2.87
C VAL A 9 -37.72 0.99 -2.95
N VAL A 10 -38.69 1.19 -2.06
CA VAL A 10 -39.96 0.44 -2.07
C VAL A 10 -41.02 1.33 -2.75
N PRO A 11 -41.93 0.78 -3.59
CA PRO A 11 -42.75 1.57 -4.52
C PRO A 11 -43.69 2.62 -3.88
N THR A 12 -43.95 2.53 -2.57
CA THR A 12 -44.83 3.46 -1.86
C THR A 12 -44.14 4.25 -0.74
N HIS A 13 -42.93 3.87 -0.33
CA HIS A 13 -42.08 4.57 0.65
C HIS A 13 -40.61 4.29 0.33
N ALA A 14 -39.79 5.33 0.16
CA ALA A 14 -38.34 5.14 0.01
C ALA A 14 -37.71 4.84 1.37
N VAL A 15 -37.06 3.67 1.51
CA VAL A 15 -36.38 3.24 2.74
C VAL A 15 -34.92 3.02 2.39
N VAL A 16 -34.00 3.84 2.88
CA VAL A 16 -32.56 3.66 2.58
C VAL A 16 -31.89 2.91 3.73
N VAL A 17 -31.14 1.83 3.42
CA VAL A 17 -30.48 0.98 4.42
C VAL A 17 -28.96 1.00 4.23
N GLY A 18 -28.27 1.86 4.97
CA GLY A 18 -26.81 1.83 5.03
C GLY A 18 -26.31 0.56 5.74
N SER A 19 -25.49 -0.24 5.07
CA SER A 19 -24.88 -1.46 5.61
C SER A 19 -23.48 -1.67 5.05
N ARG A 20 -22.54 -2.15 5.89
CA ARG A 20 -21.14 -2.44 5.52
C ARG A 20 -21.00 -3.72 4.69
N THR A 21 -22.02 -4.58 4.68
CA THR A 21 -22.07 -5.82 3.89
C THR A 21 -23.45 -5.98 3.25
N VAL A 22 -23.54 -6.79 2.21
CA VAL A 22 -24.83 -7.21 1.63
C VAL A 22 -25.40 -8.46 2.32
N ASP A 23 -24.62 -9.08 3.20
CA ASP A 23 -24.97 -10.33 3.89
C ASP A 23 -26.34 -10.23 4.58
N GLY A 24 -27.21 -11.20 4.29
CA GLY A 24 -28.57 -11.22 4.79
C GLY A 24 -29.56 -10.30 4.07
N LEU A 25 -29.08 -9.37 3.24
CA LEU A 25 -29.91 -8.51 2.37
C LEU A 25 -30.02 -9.07 0.93
N GLU A 26 -29.14 -9.99 0.55
CA GLU A 26 -29.11 -10.65 -0.77
C GLU A 26 -30.44 -11.35 -1.12
N ALA A 27 -31.11 -11.92 -0.12
CA ALA A 27 -32.35 -12.68 -0.27
C ALA A 27 -33.53 -11.85 -0.82
N PHE A 28 -33.42 -10.52 -0.77
CA PHE A 28 -34.51 -9.62 -1.13
C PHE A 28 -34.38 -9.03 -2.55
N GLY A 29 -33.29 -9.31 -3.27
CA GLY A 29 -33.12 -8.91 -4.67
C GLY A 29 -33.08 -7.39 -4.92
N PHE A 30 -32.66 -6.61 -3.92
CA PHE A 30 -32.61 -5.15 -4.01
C PHE A 30 -31.41 -4.64 -4.83
N PRO A 31 -31.52 -3.46 -5.48
CA PRO A 31 -30.38 -2.84 -6.11
C PRO A 31 -29.31 -2.46 -5.07
N VAL A 32 -28.07 -2.86 -5.32
CA VAL A 32 -26.93 -2.55 -4.47
C VAL A 32 -26.12 -1.45 -5.12
N TYR A 33 -25.83 -0.41 -4.35
CA TYR A 33 -24.88 0.62 -4.76
C TYR A 33 -23.71 0.61 -3.79
N VAL A 34 -22.59 1.17 -4.24
CA VAL A 34 -21.37 1.24 -3.46
C VAL A 34 -20.97 2.71 -3.39
N LEU A 35 -20.70 3.19 -2.18
CA LEU A 35 -20.06 4.49 -2.02
C LEU A 35 -18.58 4.33 -2.34
N ASP A 36 -18.15 5.00 -3.40
CA ASP A 36 -16.74 5.12 -3.72
C ASP A 36 -16.03 6.03 -2.73
N GLU A 37 -14.71 5.91 -2.72
CA GLU A 37 -13.86 6.83 -1.97
C GLU A 37 -13.96 8.23 -2.56
N ILE A 38 -13.71 9.25 -1.72
CA ILE A 38 -13.66 10.63 -2.17
C ILE A 38 -12.47 10.75 -3.12
N ASP A 39 -12.73 11.26 -4.33
CA ASP A 39 -11.71 11.38 -5.35
C ASP A 39 -10.63 12.39 -4.95
N ARG A 40 -9.45 12.20 -5.54
CA ARG A 40 -8.26 13.01 -5.28
C ARG A 40 -8.55 14.50 -5.45
N ASP A 41 -9.20 14.88 -6.54
CA ASP A 41 -9.35 16.27 -6.93
C ASP A 41 -10.30 17.01 -5.97
N THR A 42 -11.36 16.33 -5.52
CA THR A 42 -12.24 16.81 -4.45
C THR A 42 -11.47 17.03 -3.15
N ILE A 43 -10.60 16.10 -2.75
CA ILE A 43 -9.77 16.27 -1.53
C ILE A 43 -8.91 17.53 -1.63
N TYR A 44 -8.12 17.67 -2.70
CA TYR A 44 -7.23 18.82 -2.84
C TYR A 44 -8.00 20.14 -2.96
N THR A 45 -9.16 20.13 -3.63
CA THR A 45 -10.01 21.32 -3.75
C THR A 45 -10.50 21.81 -2.38
N GLU A 46 -11.00 20.91 -1.53
CA GLU A 46 -11.49 21.29 -0.20
C GLU A 46 -10.35 21.68 0.76
N LEU A 47 -9.20 21.02 0.67
CA LEU A 47 -8.03 21.39 1.48
C LEU A 47 -7.46 22.75 1.07
N ALA A 48 -7.45 23.07 -0.23
CA ALA A 48 -7.02 24.38 -0.73
C ALA A 48 -7.92 25.51 -0.22
N LYS A 49 -9.24 25.30 -0.15
CA LYS A 49 -10.19 26.26 0.48
C LYS A 49 -9.86 26.56 1.95
N ARG A 50 -9.16 25.65 2.62
CA ARG A 50 -8.71 25.76 4.03
C ARG A 50 -7.29 26.32 4.17
N GLY A 51 -6.67 26.71 3.06
CA GLY A 51 -5.30 27.24 3.03
C GLY A 51 -4.22 26.16 3.11
N MET A 52 -4.56 24.89 2.83
CA MET A 52 -3.56 23.83 2.69
C MET A 52 -3.19 23.63 1.22
N THR A 53 -1.93 23.88 0.88
CA THR A 53 -1.39 23.74 -0.48
C THR A 53 -0.35 22.63 -0.60
N ILE A 54 -0.11 21.88 0.49
CA ILE A 54 0.91 20.83 0.55
C ILE A 54 0.40 19.57 -0.15
N GLU A 55 1.26 18.92 -0.92
CA GLU A 55 0.99 17.62 -1.49
C GLU A 55 0.96 16.54 -0.41
N LEU A 56 -0.19 15.88 -0.24
CA LEU A 56 -0.32 14.72 0.64
C LEU A 56 0.44 13.53 0.07
N ASN A 57 1.09 12.75 0.95
CA ASN A 57 1.58 11.44 0.54
C ASN A 57 0.40 10.47 0.29
N LYS A 58 0.66 9.39 -0.47
CA LYS A 58 -0.32 8.36 -0.85
C LYS A 58 -1.09 7.79 0.35
N VAL A 59 -0.43 7.60 1.49
CA VAL A 59 -1.06 7.10 2.73
C VAL A 59 -2.09 8.09 3.26
N MET A 60 -1.71 9.36 3.41
CA MET A 60 -2.62 10.40 3.87
C MET A 60 -3.76 10.65 2.89
N GLN A 61 -3.48 10.60 1.58
CA GLN A 61 -4.51 10.68 0.57
C GLN A 61 -5.53 9.54 0.72
N GLY A 62 -5.08 8.29 0.90
CA GLY A 62 -5.96 7.14 1.12
C GLY A 62 -6.73 7.18 2.45
N ILE A 63 -6.23 7.91 3.45
CA ILE A 63 -6.99 8.18 4.68
C ILE A 63 -8.05 9.25 4.45
N LEU A 64 -7.68 10.36 3.80
CA LEU A 64 -8.62 11.46 3.53
C LEU A 64 -9.64 11.13 2.45
N SER A 65 -9.41 10.11 1.64
CA SER A 65 -10.42 9.57 0.73
C SER A 65 -11.59 8.91 1.48
N LYS A 66 -11.42 8.61 2.77
CA LYS A 66 -12.48 8.08 3.62
C LYS A 66 -13.32 9.22 4.22
N PRO A 67 -14.66 9.20 4.06
CA PRO A 67 -15.55 10.27 4.52
C PRO A 67 -15.39 10.64 6.00
N PHE A 68 -15.12 9.67 6.87
CA PHE A 68 -14.89 9.91 8.30
C PHE A 68 -13.77 10.93 8.53
N TYR A 69 -12.57 10.68 8.00
CA TYR A 69 -11.42 11.56 8.20
C TYR A 69 -11.57 12.87 7.45
N PHE A 70 -12.08 12.78 6.22
CA PHE A 70 -12.36 13.94 5.41
C PHE A 70 -13.21 14.95 6.17
N GLN A 71 -14.33 14.51 6.74
CA GLN A 71 -15.24 15.37 7.48
C GLN A 71 -14.59 16.04 8.69
N TYR A 72 -13.77 15.32 9.46
CA TYR A 72 -13.05 15.91 10.60
C TYR A 72 -12.04 16.97 10.18
N MET A 73 -11.39 16.76 9.03
CA MET A 73 -10.44 17.70 8.45
C MET A 73 -11.16 18.93 7.89
N ILE A 74 -12.15 18.73 7.03
CA ILE A 74 -12.91 19.81 6.40
C ILE A 74 -13.90 20.50 7.34
N SER A 75 -14.15 19.99 8.55
CA SER A 75 -14.90 20.75 9.56
C SER A 75 -14.00 21.69 10.37
N GLY A 76 -12.68 21.51 10.33
CA GLY A 76 -11.72 22.28 11.14
C GLY A 76 -11.69 21.88 12.60
N LYS A 77 -12.24 20.70 12.93
CA LYS A 77 -12.10 20.11 14.27
C LYS A 77 -10.67 19.65 14.52
N ILE A 78 -9.90 19.46 13.45
CA ILE A 78 -8.51 19.07 13.46
C ILE A 78 -7.73 20.12 12.67
N ASP A 79 -6.67 20.67 13.26
CA ASP A 79 -5.81 21.62 12.56
C ASP A 79 -5.00 20.89 11.49
N ILE A 80 -5.21 21.39 10.29
CA ILE A 80 -4.83 20.82 9.02
C ILE A 80 -3.35 21.13 8.73
N LYS A 81 -2.83 22.26 9.23
CA LYS A 81 -1.55 22.85 8.79
C LYS A 81 -0.32 21.99 9.10
N ASN A 82 -0.45 20.95 9.92
CA ASN A 82 0.64 20.08 10.37
C ASN A 82 0.39 18.57 10.18
N ILE A 83 -0.65 18.16 9.43
CA ILE A 83 -0.98 16.73 9.26
C ILE A 83 -0.33 16.17 8.00
N LEU A 84 0.94 15.80 8.14
CA LEU A 84 1.70 15.10 7.11
C LEU A 84 1.61 13.57 7.24
N GLN A 85 1.11 13.07 8.37
CA GLN A 85 1.11 11.65 8.72
C GLN A 85 -0.14 11.23 9.51
N PRO A 86 -0.57 9.96 9.42
CA PRO A 86 -1.79 9.48 10.08
C PRO A 86 -1.77 9.71 11.59
N LYS A 87 -0.60 9.56 12.23
CA LYS A 87 -0.43 9.74 13.69
C LYS A 87 -0.80 11.14 14.18
N HIS A 88 -0.64 12.18 13.35
CA HIS A 88 -0.99 13.55 13.73
C HIS A 88 -2.51 13.71 13.86
N PHE A 89 -3.27 13.11 12.94
CA PHE A 89 -4.74 13.07 13.04
C PHE A 89 -5.16 12.45 14.37
N TYR A 90 -4.66 11.25 14.70
CA TYR A 90 -5.09 10.57 15.94
C TYR A 90 -4.64 11.32 17.20
N ARG A 91 -3.43 11.91 17.19
CA ARG A 91 -2.95 12.71 18.32
C ARG A 91 -3.88 13.90 18.59
N GLU A 92 -4.22 14.68 17.56
CA GLU A 92 -5.14 15.81 17.70
C GLU A 92 -6.55 15.36 18.07
N PHE A 93 -7.05 14.29 17.45
CA PHE A 93 -8.36 13.72 17.75
C PHE A 93 -8.49 13.33 19.22
N PHE A 94 -7.51 12.58 19.76
CA PHE A 94 -7.52 12.14 21.15
C PHE A 94 -7.15 13.26 22.14
N TRP A 95 -6.35 14.24 21.72
CA TRP A 95 -6.08 15.44 22.53
C TRP A 95 -7.36 16.24 22.76
N ASN A 96 -8.13 16.49 21.70
CA ASN A 96 -9.42 17.17 21.80
C ASN A 96 -10.41 16.38 22.65
N LEU A 97 -10.46 15.04 22.49
CA LEU A 97 -11.29 14.18 23.34
C LEU A 97 -10.87 14.28 24.82
N GLN A 98 -9.58 14.26 25.11
CA GLN A 98 -9.05 14.37 26.47
C GLN A 98 -9.36 15.73 27.11
N LYS A 99 -9.29 16.82 26.33
CA LYS A 99 -9.67 18.16 26.78
C LYS A 99 -11.15 18.20 27.16
N ASP A 100 -12.03 17.75 26.26
CA ASP A 100 -13.47 17.69 26.52
C ASP A 100 -13.82 16.80 27.71
N PHE A 101 -13.07 15.70 27.89
CA PHE A 101 -13.22 14.80 29.04
C PHE A 101 -12.84 15.52 30.34
N ALA A 102 -11.69 16.21 30.37
CA ALA A 102 -11.23 16.94 31.54
C ALA A 102 -12.18 18.08 31.93
N ASP A 103 -12.79 18.75 30.95
CA ASP A 103 -13.77 19.81 31.18
C ASP A 103 -15.08 19.24 31.78
N ARG A 104 -15.47 18.01 31.42
CA ARG A 104 -16.71 17.38 31.91
C ARG A 104 -16.55 16.64 33.25
N PHE A 105 -15.49 15.85 33.40
CA PHE A 105 -15.30 14.91 34.51
C PHE A 105 -14.10 15.29 35.41
N GLY A 106 -13.34 16.32 35.07
CA GLY A 106 -12.16 16.77 35.81
C GLY A 106 -10.85 16.13 35.34
N LYS A 107 -9.71 16.69 35.79
CA LYS A 107 -8.35 16.39 35.29
C LYS A 107 -7.73 15.05 35.75
N ARG A 108 -8.46 14.17 36.44
CA ARG A 108 -7.83 13.05 37.18
C ARG A 108 -7.44 11.84 36.32
N ALA A 109 -7.90 11.71 35.08
CA ALA A 109 -7.72 10.49 34.29
C ALA A 109 -7.44 10.71 32.79
N GLU A 110 -6.74 9.75 32.17
CA GLU A 110 -6.47 9.71 30.74
C GLU A 110 -7.47 8.78 30.02
N ILE A 111 -8.51 9.34 29.41
CA ILE A 111 -9.56 8.55 28.76
C ILE A 111 -8.99 7.66 27.64
N GLY A 112 -7.98 8.16 26.91
CA GLY A 112 -7.34 7.40 25.85
C GLY A 112 -6.65 6.11 26.30
N LYS A 113 -6.20 6.03 27.57
CA LYS A 113 -5.64 4.80 28.14
C LYS A 113 -6.73 3.79 28.53
N ALA A 114 -7.91 4.24 28.94
CA ALA A 114 -9.01 3.32 29.25
C ALA A 114 -9.56 2.70 27.96
N LEU A 115 -9.62 3.50 26.90
CA LEU A 115 -10.03 3.04 25.58
C LEU A 115 -8.98 2.13 24.92
N SER A 116 -7.68 2.27 25.23
CA SER A 116 -6.63 1.39 24.67
C SER A 116 -6.77 -0.04 25.16
N VAL A 117 -7.10 -0.25 26.43
CA VAL A 117 -7.40 -1.57 26.99
C VAL A 117 -8.56 -2.23 26.24
N ALA A 118 -9.66 -1.49 26.04
CA ALA A 118 -10.83 -2.02 25.34
C ALA A 118 -10.54 -2.36 23.88
N ALA A 119 -9.81 -1.49 23.19
CA ALA A 119 -9.41 -1.70 21.80
C ALA A 119 -8.48 -2.90 21.64
N TYR A 120 -7.51 -3.08 22.55
CA TYR A 120 -6.64 -4.25 22.57
C TYR A 120 -7.46 -5.54 22.73
N ARG A 121 -8.37 -5.60 23.71
CA ARG A 121 -9.23 -6.76 23.96
C ARG A 121 -10.09 -7.12 22.76
N ALA A 122 -10.74 -6.11 22.15
CA ALA A 122 -11.56 -6.31 20.98
C ALA A 122 -10.75 -6.87 19.80
N LEU A 123 -9.57 -6.29 19.54
CA LEU A 123 -8.70 -6.73 18.46
C LEU A 123 -8.13 -8.14 18.71
N ASP A 124 -7.76 -8.43 19.96
CA ASP A 124 -7.27 -9.75 20.36
C ASP A 124 -8.33 -10.84 20.18
N ALA A 125 -9.55 -10.57 20.65
CA ALA A 125 -10.70 -11.46 20.46
C ALA A 125 -11.15 -11.54 18.99
N GLY A 126 -10.78 -10.57 18.14
CA GLY A 126 -11.21 -10.51 16.74
C GLY A 126 -12.66 -10.11 16.57
N ILE A 127 -13.17 -9.28 17.48
CA ILE A 127 -14.54 -8.78 17.45
C ILE A 127 -14.55 -7.28 17.18
N GLU A 128 -15.48 -6.82 16.36
CA GLU A 128 -15.66 -5.39 16.11
C GLU A 128 -16.60 -4.76 17.15
N ALA A 129 -17.72 -5.43 17.44
CA ALA A 129 -18.66 -5.04 18.50
C ALA A 129 -18.35 -5.82 19.78
N PHE A 130 -18.13 -5.10 20.88
CA PHE A 130 -17.66 -5.63 22.16
C PHE A 130 -18.52 -5.12 23.32
N PRO A 131 -18.54 -5.81 24.48
CA PRO A 131 -19.29 -5.34 25.65
C PRO A 131 -18.64 -4.09 26.26
N ALA A 132 -19.46 -3.18 26.80
CA ALA A 132 -18.96 -1.98 27.50
C ALA A 132 -18.04 -2.32 28.69
N GLY A 133 -18.14 -3.54 29.23
CA GLY A 133 -17.23 -4.10 30.23
C GLY A 133 -15.74 -3.93 29.90
N PHE A 134 -15.36 -4.01 28.62
CA PHE A 134 -13.96 -3.83 28.23
C PHE A 134 -13.45 -2.40 28.50
N ILE A 135 -14.32 -1.39 28.41
CA ILE A 135 -13.97 -0.01 28.76
C ILE A 135 -13.93 0.15 30.28
N TYR A 136 -14.83 -0.52 31.00
CA TYR A 136 -14.85 -0.52 32.46
C TYR A 136 -13.55 -1.07 33.04
N GLU A 137 -13.00 -2.15 32.47
CA GLU A 137 -11.67 -2.67 32.82
C GLU A 137 -10.58 -1.60 32.71
N GLY A 138 -10.57 -0.83 31.60
CA GLY A 138 -9.61 0.25 31.40
C GLY A 138 -9.81 1.44 32.34
N MET A 139 -11.05 1.71 32.75
CA MET A 139 -11.38 2.72 33.76
C MET A 139 -10.91 2.29 35.16
N ASP A 140 -11.07 1.01 35.50
CA ASP A 140 -10.65 0.42 36.76
C ASP A 140 -9.13 0.44 36.91
N ALA A 141 -8.40 0.05 35.86
CA ALA A 141 -6.94 0.07 35.82
C ALA A 141 -6.36 1.48 36.04
N GLN A 142 -7.14 2.53 35.78
CA GLN A 142 -6.75 3.92 35.96
C GLN A 142 -7.42 4.62 37.14
N HIS A 143 -8.22 3.90 37.93
CA HIS A 143 -9.00 4.45 39.04
C HIS A 143 -9.85 5.67 38.63
N MET A 144 -10.43 5.62 37.42
CA MET A 144 -11.18 6.75 36.84
C MET A 144 -12.55 6.95 37.48
N ALA A 145 -13.19 5.85 37.87
CA ALA A 145 -14.54 5.78 38.37
C ALA A 145 -14.61 4.63 39.39
N GLN A 146 -15.24 4.86 40.53
CA GLN A 146 -15.37 3.85 41.59
C GLN A 146 -16.71 3.13 41.49
N GLU A 147 -17.75 3.86 41.10
CA GLU A 147 -19.10 3.32 41.02
C GLU A 147 -19.48 2.96 39.59
N MET A 148 -20.31 1.93 39.43
CA MET A 148 -20.81 1.51 38.12
C MET A 148 -21.55 2.64 37.39
N ARG A 149 -22.28 3.47 38.14
CA ARG A 149 -23.04 4.61 37.60
C ARG A 149 -22.13 5.64 36.93
N GLU A 150 -20.96 5.91 37.50
CA GLU A 150 -19.97 6.83 36.91
C GLU A 150 -19.40 6.27 35.61
N LYS A 151 -19.12 4.95 35.57
CA LYS A 151 -18.64 4.27 34.37
C LYS A 151 -19.67 4.32 33.24
N GLU A 152 -20.94 4.08 33.56
CA GLU A 152 -22.06 4.20 32.62
C GLU A 152 -22.22 5.63 32.10
N GLU A 153 -22.08 6.65 32.97
CA GLU A 153 -22.13 8.05 32.54
C GLU A 153 -21.01 8.38 31.53
N ILE A 154 -19.79 7.89 31.77
CA ILE A 154 -18.67 8.12 30.83
C ILE A 154 -18.91 7.41 29.50
N VAL A 155 -19.40 6.16 29.50
CA VAL A 155 -19.73 5.46 28.25
C VAL A 155 -20.84 6.17 27.48
N ASN A 156 -21.90 6.62 28.17
CA ASN A 156 -22.96 7.41 27.54
C ASN A 156 -22.44 8.73 26.97
N TRP A 157 -21.50 9.39 27.65
CA TRP A 157 -20.84 10.58 27.14
C TRP A 157 -20.00 10.30 25.89
N LEU A 158 -19.28 9.18 25.84
CA LEU A 158 -18.52 8.75 24.65
C LEU A 158 -19.44 8.46 23.46
N ILE A 159 -20.61 7.88 23.71
CA ILE A 159 -21.67 7.68 22.70
C ILE A 159 -22.18 9.03 22.20
N TYR A 160 -22.50 9.95 23.10
CA TYR A 160 -22.94 11.30 22.74
C TYR A 160 -21.89 12.07 21.92
N LYS A 161 -20.60 11.87 22.23
CA LYS A 161 -19.48 12.45 21.47
C LYS A 161 -19.22 11.78 20.13
N GLY A 162 -19.90 10.68 19.82
CA GLY A 162 -19.73 9.91 18.58
C GLY A 162 -18.38 9.19 18.50
N ILE A 163 -17.75 8.89 19.65
CA ILE A 163 -16.52 8.08 19.71
C ILE A 163 -16.87 6.59 19.71
N ILE A 164 -18.01 6.27 20.32
CA ILE A 164 -18.56 4.94 20.46
C ILE A 164 -19.93 4.90 19.79
N VAL A 165 -20.21 3.80 19.09
CA VAL A 165 -21.50 3.56 18.45
C VAL A 165 -22.18 2.38 19.16
N PRO A 166 -23.40 2.56 19.70
CA PRO A 166 -24.14 1.47 20.31
C PRO A 166 -24.66 0.50 19.25
N HIS A 167 -24.64 -0.79 19.57
CA HIS A 167 -25.17 -1.88 18.75
C HIS A 167 -26.20 -2.69 19.54
N SER A 168 -26.88 -3.62 18.85
CA SER A 168 -27.82 -4.56 19.46
C SER A 168 -27.17 -5.37 20.58
N ASN A 169 -28.00 -5.86 21.51
CA ASN A 169 -27.58 -6.74 22.62
C ASN A 169 -26.60 -6.08 23.61
N GLY A 170 -26.64 -4.75 23.76
CA GLY A 170 -25.79 -4.02 24.71
C GLY A 170 -24.30 -4.00 24.35
N THR A 171 -23.98 -4.28 23.09
CA THR A 171 -22.61 -4.17 22.58
C THR A 171 -22.35 -2.77 22.02
N ILE A 172 -21.08 -2.43 21.90
CA ILE A 172 -20.61 -1.14 21.41
C ILE A 172 -19.44 -1.35 20.44
N THR A 173 -19.23 -0.40 19.53
CA THR A 173 -18.09 -0.38 18.62
C THR A 173 -17.39 0.97 18.71
N PHE A 174 -16.10 1.04 18.37
CA PHE A 174 -15.49 2.34 18.07
C PHE A 174 -16.05 2.88 16.75
N VAL A 175 -16.15 4.20 16.65
CA VAL A 175 -16.70 4.87 15.45
C VAL A 175 -15.96 4.55 14.15
N HIS A 176 -14.71 4.09 14.22
CA HIS A 176 -13.95 3.65 13.06
C HIS A 176 -12.92 2.58 13.43
N GLN A 177 -12.70 1.57 12.56
CA GLN A 177 -11.80 0.44 12.83
C GLN A 177 -10.35 0.88 13.14
N THR A 178 -9.86 1.86 12.41
CA THR A 178 -8.50 2.39 12.62
C THR A 178 -8.31 3.11 13.96
N ILE A 179 -9.40 3.60 14.58
CA ILE A 179 -9.37 4.11 15.96
C ILE A 179 -9.13 2.95 16.92
N THR A 180 -9.79 1.80 16.69
CA THR A 180 -9.50 0.56 17.41
C THR A 180 -8.03 0.16 17.24
N GLU A 181 -7.53 0.11 16.01
CA GLU A 181 -6.14 -0.31 15.73
C GLU A 181 -5.11 0.66 16.33
N TYR A 182 -5.35 1.97 16.28
CA TYR A 182 -4.50 2.99 16.89
C TYR A 182 -4.47 2.86 18.41
N LEU A 183 -5.64 2.69 19.05
CA LEU A 183 -5.74 2.51 20.49
C LEU A 183 -5.12 1.19 20.95
N ALA A 184 -5.37 0.10 20.21
CA ALA A 184 -4.74 -1.20 20.46
C ALA A 184 -3.21 -1.11 20.33
N ALA A 185 -2.69 -0.33 19.38
CA ALA A 185 -1.25 -0.07 19.25
C ALA A 185 -0.65 0.61 20.49
N LYS A 186 -1.38 1.56 21.11
CA LYS A 186 -0.93 2.21 22.35
C LYS A 186 -0.83 1.22 23.51
N GLU A 187 -1.81 0.31 23.63
CA GLU A 187 -1.78 -0.73 24.67
C GLU A 187 -0.67 -1.75 24.41
N LEU A 188 -0.58 -2.24 23.16
CA LEU A 188 0.43 -3.19 22.72
C LEU A 188 1.85 -2.65 22.96
N MET A 189 2.06 -1.35 22.74
CA MET A 189 3.33 -0.69 23.02
C MET A 189 3.72 -0.77 24.51
N GLY A 190 2.76 -0.60 25.42
CA GLY A 190 2.99 -0.75 26.85
C GLY A 190 3.39 -2.19 27.23
N ILE A 191 2.66 -3.16 26.69
CA ILE A 191 2.91 -4.59 26.92
C ILE A 191 4.27 -5.00 26.36
N TYR A 192 4.61 -4.55 25.15
CA TYR A 192 5.87 -4.87 24.47
C TYR A 192 7.11 -4.56 25.31
N TRP A 193 7.10 -3.43 26.02
CA TRP A 193 8.24 -3.05 26.87
C TRP A 193 8.39 -3.91 28.12
N SER A 194 7.35 -4.66 28.48
CA SER A 194 7.40 -5.64 29.56
C SER A 194 7.68 -7.05 29.04
N ASP A 195 7.19 -7.38 27.84
CA ASP A 195 7.37 -8.66 27.17
C ASP A 195 7.45 -8.46 25.65
N GLN A 196 8.66 -8.54 25.10
CA GLN A 196 8.87 -8.37 23.67
C GLN A 196 8.31 -9.54 22.84
N THR A 197 8.10 -10.72 23.44
CA THR A 197 7.60 -11.90 22.72
C THR A 197 6.18 -11.71 22.19
N ILE A 198 5.44 -10.76 22.76
CA ILE A 198 4.08 -10.41 22.36
C ILE A 198 3.95 -10.07 20.88
N ILE A 199 4.97 -9.42 20.28
CA ILE A 199 4.91 -9.06 18.85
C ILE A 199 4.92 -10.32 18.00
N ARG A 200 5.78 -11.29 18.32
CA ARG A 200 5.84 -12.59 17.61
C ARG A 200 4.52 -13.35 17.74
N GLU A 201 3.81 -13.22 18.85
CA GLU A 201 2.48 -13.78 19.00
C GLU A 201 1.47 -13.06 18.10
N LYS A 202 1.42 -11.73 18.16
CA LYS A 202 0.39 -10.94 17.49
C LYS A 202 0.53 -10.91 15.97
N VAL A 203 1.74 -10.82 15.42
CA VAL A 203 1.94 -10.77 13.95
C VAL A 203 1.62 -12.08 13.23
N LYS A 204 1.36 -13.18 13.95
CA LYS A 204 0.80 -14.40 13.34
C LYS A 204 -0.61 -14.19 12.79
N CYS A 205 -1.29 -13.14 13.23
CA CYS A 205 -2.66 -12.83 12.87
C CYS A 205 -2.71 -11.46 12.18
N TYR A 206 -3.04 -11.44 10.88
CA TYR A 206 -3.09 -10.22 10.05
C TYR A 206 -3.92 -9.06 10.63
N ARG A 207 -4.86 -9.33 11.54
CA ARG A 207 -5.62 -8.30 12.25
C ARG A 207 -4.75 -7.32 13.06
N TRP A 208 -3.54 -7.74 13.43
CA TRP A 208 -2.59 -6.92 14.19
C TRP A 208 -1.65 -6.08 13.31
N ASP A 209 -1.55 -6.35 12.00
CA ASP A 209 -0.62 -5.69 11.10
C ASP A 209 -0.71 -4.16 11.20
N GLN A 210 -1.93 -3.62 11.19
CA GLN A 210 -2.15 -2.17 11.23
C GLN A 210 -1.84 -1.59 12.61
N ALA A 211 -2.14 -2.30 13.70
CA ALA A 211 -1.79 -1.88 15.05
C ALA A 211 -0.26 -1.89 15.27
N VAL A 212 0.43 -2.92 14.80
CA VAL A 212 1.90 -2.99 14.80
C VAL A 212 2.50 -1.87 13.94
N SER A 213 1.86 -1.56 12.80
CA SER A 213 2.25 -0.44 11.95
C SER A 213 2.08 0.91 12.65
N PHE A 214 1.00 1.10 13.42
CA PHE A 214 0.83 2.30 14.25
C PHE A 214 1.86 2.38 15.37
N MET A 215 2.27 1.25 15.95
CA MET A 215 3.22 1.21 17.05
C MET A 215 4.56 1.87 16.68
N MET A 216 5.14 1.62 15.50
CA MET A 216 6.41 2.28 15.12
C MET A 216 6.32 3.81 15.10
N ASN A 217 5.12 4.35 14.86
CA ASN A 217 4.87 5.78 14.83
C ASN A 217 4.57 6.39 16.18
N LEU A 218 4.19 5.56 17.15
CA LEU A 218 3.92 5.96 18.52
C LEU A 218 5.18 5.91 19.39
N LEU A 219 6.19 5.14 18.97
CA LEU A 219 7.43 4.99 19.69
C LEU A 219 8.26 6.29 19.72
N PRO A 220 8.88 6.62 20.88
CA PRO A 220 9.95 7.61 20.97
C PRO A 220 11.12 7.28 20.04
N ASN A 221 11.77 8.31 19.48
CA ASN A 221 12.82 8.16 18.47
C ASN A 221 14.01 7.27 18.91
N ASP A 222 14.33 7.25 20.20
CA ASP A 222 15.39 6.42 20.80
C ASP A 222 15.03 4.92 20.85
N ARG A 223 13.73 4.59 20.74
CA ARG A 223 13.22 3.21 20.81
C ARG A 223 12.74 2.64 19.47
N VAL A 224 12.56 3.50 18.47
CA VAL A 224 12.12 3.10 17.12
C VAL A 224 13.10 2.11 16.51
N GLU A 225 14.41 2.37 16.63
CA GLU A 225 15.44 1.51 16.03
C GLU A 225 15.44 0.10 16.64
N GLU A 226 15.34 -0.02 17.97
CA GLU A 226 15.25 -1.31 18.67
C GLU A 226 14.04 -2.11 18.21
N PHE A 227 12.87 -1.46 18.13
CA PHE A 227 11.64 -2.12 17.69
C PHE A 227 11.73 -2.56 16.23
N ILE A 228 12.30 -1.73 15.36
CA ILE A 228 12.48 -2.05 13.94
C ILE A 228 13.46 -3.22 13.79
N ASN A 229 14.58 -3.23 14.53
CA ASN A 229 15.51 -4.36 14.57
C ASN A 229 14.79 -5.66 14.91
N HIS A 230 13.94 -5.62 15.94
CA HIS A 230 13.17 -6.78 16.33
C HIS A 230 12.16 -7.18 15.25
N LEU A 231 11.45 -6.23 14.64
CA LEU A 231 10.45 -6.52 13.62
C LEU A 231 11.07 -7.12 12.35
N PHE A 232 12.25 -6.63 11.92
CA PHE A 232 13.03 -7.24 10.84
C PHE A 232 13.31 -8.73 11.08
N SER A 233 13.54 -9.14 12.33
CA SER A 233 13.80 -10.54 12.69
C SER A 233 12.55 -11.41 12.73
N ILE A 234 11.36 -10.81 12.77
CA ILE A 234 10.07 -11.52 12.86
C ILE A 234 9.39 -11.58 11.49
N ASP A 235 9.16 -10.42 10.86
CA ASP A 235 8.40 -10.29 9.63
C ASP A 235 8.91 -9.12 8.78
N PHE A 236 9.72 -9.44 7.77
CA PHE A 236 10.25 -8.47 6.81
C PHE A 236 9.14 -7.83 5.96
N GLY A 237 8.12 -8.59 5.58
CA GLY A 237 6.99 -8.08 4.80
C GLY A 237 6.22 -7.01 5.55
N LEU A 238 6.05 -7.17 6.87
CA LEU A 238 5.43 -6.14 7.70
C LEU A 238 6.28 -4.87 7.73
N VAL A 239 7.61 -4.97 7.81
CA VAL A 239 8.53 -3.82 7.73
C VAL A 239 8.37 -3.06 6.40
N LEU A 240 8.26 -3.77 5.27
CA LEU A 240 8.02 -3.14 3.95
C LEU A 240 6.74 -2.30 3.94
N ARG A 241 5.63 -2.87 4.42
CA ARG A 241 4.32 -2.18 4.48
C ARG A 241 4.30 -1.01 5.45
N SER A 242 5.17 -1.09 6.44
CA SER A 242 5.26 -0.21 7.59
C SER A 242 6.04 1.08 7.34
N VAL A 243 7.09 1.02 6.52
CA VAL A 243 8.04 2.14 6.31
C VAL A 243 7.38 3.40 5.74
N GLN A 244 6.28 3.26 4.99
CA GLN A 244 5.53 4.40 4.44
C GLN A 244 4.89 5.27 5.52
N TYR A 245 4.64 4.69 6.69
CA TYR A 245 4.02 5.39 7.81
C TYR A 245 5.05 6.16 8.66
N MET A 246 6.36 5.90 8.50
CA MET A 246 7.41 6.48 9.34
C MET A 246 7.72 7.95 9.02
N GLU A 247 7.93 8.75 10.06
CA GLU A 247 8.37 10.16 9.95
C GLU A 247 9.87 10.33 10.21
N PHE A 248 10.37 9.76 11.31
CA PHE A 248 11.78 9.84 11.71
C PHE A 248 12.52 8.57 11.30
N GLN A 249 13.82 8.69 11.00
CA GLN A 249 14.71 7.57 10.63
C GLN A 249 14.29 6.76 9.39
N ARG A 250 13.23 7.17 8.69
CA ARG A 250 12.69 6.47 7.51
C ARG A 250 13.76 6.13 6.48
N GLU A 251 14.64 7.08 6.14
CA GLU A 251 15.70 6.82 5.16
C GLU A 251 16.74 5.81 5.66
N GLY A 252 17.03 5.79 6.96
CA GLY A 252 17.88 4.75 7.56
C GLY A 252 17.27 3.36 7.44
N VAL A 253 15.95 3.27 7.60
CA VAL A 253 15.20 2.01 7.46
C VAL A 253 15.11 1.58 6.01
N ILE A 254 14.78 2.49 5.08
CA ILE A 254 14.77 2.23 3.63
C ILE A 254 16.13 1.70 3.18
N ARG A 255 17.21 2.35 3.62
CA ARG A 255 18.58 1.95 3.32
C ARG A 255 18.84 0.50 3.73
N ARG A 256 18.44 0.14 4.96
CA ARG A 256 18.58 -1.22 5.47
C ARG A 256 17.70 -2.23 4.74
N ILE A 257 16.44 -1.87 4.42
CA ILE A 257 15.56 -2.71 3.59
C ILE A 257 16.25 -3.04 2.27
N LEU A 258 16.81 -2.04 1.58
CA LEU A 258 17.49 -2.23 0.31
C LEU A 258 18.77 -3.08 0.45
N GLU A 259 19.50 -2.94 1.56
CA GLU A 259 20.67 -3.78 1.88
C GLU A 259 20.27 -5.24 2.11
N GLU A 260 19.24 -5.50 2.91
CA GLU A 260 18.70 -6.84 3.14
C GLU A 260 18.19 -7.47 1.83
N ILE A 261 17.50 -6.71 0.97
CA ILE A 261 17.11 -7.18 -0.36
C ILE A 261 18.34 -7.54 -1.19
N ALA A 262 19.40 -6.74 -1.17
CA ALA A 262 20.61 -7.00 -1.94
C ALA A 262 21.37 -8.24 -1.44
N GLU A 263 21.52 -8.39 -0.13
CA GLU A 263 22.47 -9.32 0.48
C GLU A 263 21.81 -10.65 0.90
N ASN A 264 20.52 -10.65 1.22
CA ASN A 264 19.86 -11.80 1.84
C ASN A 264 18.97 -12.57 0.85
N ARG A 265 19.46 -13.72 0.37
CA ARG A 265 18.73 -14.58 -0.57
C ARG A 265 17.45 -15.17 0.02
N GLU A 266 17.45 -15.53 1.30
CA GLU A 266 16.27 -16.12 1.96
C GLU A 266 15.11 -15.11 2.04
N ILE A 267 15.42 -13.85 2.37
CA ILE A 267 14.42 -12.76 2.36
C ILE A 267 13.79 -12.63 0.96
N ARG A 268 14.60 -12.62 -0.10
CA ARG A 268 14.10 -12.53 -1.48
C ARG A 268 13.21 -13.71 -1.88
N LEU A 269 13.55 -14.92 -1.43
CA LEU A 269 12.76 -16.11 -1.73
C LEU A 269 11.42 -16.10 -0.99
N ARG A 270 11.42 -15.65 0.27
CA ARG A 270 10.22 -15.65 1.12
C ARG A 270 9.26 -14.50 0.80
N HIS A 271 9.79 -13.31 0.49
CA HIS A 271 9.02 -12.07 0.37
C HIS A 271 9.11 -11.45 -1.03
N GLY A 272 9.38 -12.27 -2.06
CA GLY A 272 9.70 -11.77 -3.39
C GLY A 272 8.59 -10.93 -4.02
N TYR A 273 7.33 -11.28 -3.77
CA TYR A 273 6.18 -10.54 -4.27
C TYR A 273 6.03 -9.18 -3.55
N GLU A 274 6.12 -9.17 -2.22
CA GLU A 274 6.03 -7.95 -1.42
C GLU A 274 7.19 -6.99 -1.70
N ILE A 275 8.39 -7.51 -1.94
CA ILE A 275 9.55 -6.71 -2.36
C ILE A 275 9.30 -6.08 -3.73
N GLN A 276 8.76 -6.86 -4.68
CA GLN A 276 8.44 -6.37 -6.02
C GLN A 276 7.44 -5.21 -5.95
N ASP A 277 6.31 -5.42 -5.27
CA ASP A 277 5.26 -4.41 -5.12
C ASP A 277 5.77 -3.16 -4.40
N TRP A 278 6.56 -3.35 -3.33
CA TRP A 278 7.12 -2.23 -2.58
C TRP A 278 8.06 -1.38 -3.42
N LEU A 279 8.98 -2.00 -4.17
CA LEU A 279 9.89 -1.28 -5.08
C LEU A 279 9.11 -0.51 -6.15
N GLU A 280 8.09 -1.15 -6.73
CA GLU A 280 7.36 -0.59 -7.86
C GLU A 280 6.41 0.54 -7.45
N TYR A 281 5.76 0.44 -6.29
CA TYR A 281 4.62 1.30 -5.96
C TYR A 281 4.75 2.14 -4.69
N ASP A 282 5.61 1.75 -3.75
CA ASP A 282 5.60 2.33 -2.39
C ASP A 282 6.94 2.94 -1.96
N LEU A 283 8.06 2.51 -2.56
CA LEU A 283 9.37 3.10 -2.31
C LEU A 283 9.36 4.58 -2.70
N ARG A 284 9.62 5.44 -1.71
CA ARG A 284 9.95 6.84 -1.96
C ARG A 284 11.39 6.91 -2.45
N ILE A 285 11.54 7.28 -3.70
CA ILE A 285 12.83 7.25 -4.39
C ILE A 285 13.64 8.51 -3.99
N SER A 286 14.92 8.31 -3.73
CA SER A 286 15.88 9.35 -3.37
C SER A 286 17.22 9.04 -4.03
N GLU A 287 17.98 10.07 -4.41
CA GLU A 287 19.31 9.93 -5.00
C GLU A 287 20.29 9.18 -4.08
N GLU A 288 20.13 9.29 -2.77
CA GLU A 288 20.97 8.58 -1.79
C GLU A 288 20.89 7.04 -1.94
N ASN A 289 19.78 6.54 -2.49
CA ASN A 289 19.51 5.11 -2.64
C ASN A 289 19.90 4.56 -4.02
N GLU A 290 20.36 5.40 -4.96
CA GLU A 290 20.69 5.01 -6.33
C GLU A 290 21.65 3.81 -6.39
N LYS A 291 22.79 3.89 -5.68
CA LYS A 291 23.79 2.81 -5.67
C LYS A 291 23.25 1.49 -5.10
N ARG A 292 22.24 1.53 -4.23
CA ARG A 292 21.61 0.32 -3.67
C ARG A 292 20.60 -0.25 -4.66
N ILE A 293 19.81 0.62 -5.29
CA ILE A 293 18.90 0.24 -6.38
C ILE A 293 19.69 -0.44 -7.52
N GLN A 294 20.82 0.12 -7.95
CA GLN A 294 21.69 -0.48 -8.96
C GLN A 294 22.19 -1.88 -8.58
N ARG A 295 22.53 -2.13 -7.30
CA ARG A 295 22.88 -3.47 -6.83
C ARG A 295 21.71 -4.45 -6.95
N ILE A 296 20.49 -4.00 -6.62
CA ILE A 296 19.28 -4.81 -6.72
C ILE A 296 18.95 -5.12 -8.19
N ILE A 297 19.13 -4.17 -9.11
CA ILE A 297 19.02 -4.41 -10.57
C ILE A 297 19.96 -5.56 -10.99
N GLY A 298 21.18 -5.58 -10.43
CA GLY A 298 22.16 -6.64 -10.62
C GLY A 298 21.71 -8.04 -10.20
N LEU A 299 20.63 -8.18 -9.43
CA LEU A 299 20.09 -9.49 -9.05
C LEU A 299 19.28 -10.15 -10.18
N GLY A 300 18.72 -9.38 -11.11
CA GLY A 300 17.81 -9.91 -12.14
C GLY A 300 16.46 -10.35 -11.59
N GLY A 301 15.77 -11.18 -12.37
CA GLY A 301 14.41 -11.63 -12.10
C GLY A 301 13.41 -10.48 -11.91
N ARG A 302 12.29 -10.79 -11.23
CA ARG A 302 11.21 -9.82 -10.95
C ARG A 302 11.71 -8.64 -10.12
N ILE A 303 12.46 -8.92 -9.04
CA ILE A 303 12.98 -7.90 -8.13
C ILE A 303 13.93 -6.92 -8.85
N GLY A 304 14.85 -7.44 -9.67
CA GLY A 304 15.75 -6.59 -10.46
C GLY A 304 14.99 -5.75 -11.49
N GLY A 305 13.93 -6.30 -12.10
CA GLY A 305 13.07 -5.57 -13.03
C GLY A 305 12.33 -4.41 -12.35
N SER A 306 11.74 -4.62 -11.17
CA SER A 306 11.10 -3.56 -10.39
C SER A 306 12.10 -2.52 -9.88
N ALA A 307 13.32 -2.92 -9.51
CA ALA A 307 14.38 -1.98 -9.17
C ALA A 307 14.80 -1.10 -10.36
N ALA A 308 14.78 -1.63 -11.59
CA ALA A 308 15.03 -0.83 -12.78
C ALA A 308 13.94 0.23 -13.00
N CYS A 309 12.69 -0.07 -12.62
CA CYS A 309 11.61 0.92 -12.60
C CYS A 309 11.90 2.05 -11.60
N CYS A 310 12.43 1.73 -10.42
CA CYS A 310 12.86 2.76 -9.46
C CYS A 310 13.96 3.66 -10.05
N LEU A 311 14.94 3.09 -10.74
CA LEU A 311 16.01 3.86 -11.36
C LEU A 311 15.48 4.79 -12.47
N TRP A 312 14.58 4.30 -13.31
CA TRP A 312 13.91 5.12 -14.33
C TRP A 312 13.08 6.25 -13.70
N LYS A 313 12.30 5.97 -12.65
CA LYS A 313 11.56 7.02 -11.91
C LYS A 313 12.48 8.08 -11.29
N LEU A 314 13.73 7.72 -10.95
CA LEU A 314 14.72 8.66 -10.42
C LEU A 314 15.35 9.54 -11.51
N LYS A 315 15.75 8.93 -12.63
CA LYS A 315 16.61 9.55 -13.64
C LYS A 315 15.88 9.94 -14.92
N GLY A 316 14.61 9.56 -15.06
CA GLY A 316 13.85 9.69 -16.30
C GLY A 316 14.54 8.97 -17.46
N ASP A 317 14.42 9.54 -18.65
CA ASP A 317 14.87 8.90 -19.89
C ASP A 317 16.41 8.86 -20.04
N ALA A 318 17.15 9.49 -19.12
CA ALA A 318 18.62 9.46 -19.09
C ALA A 318 19.19 8.03 -18.95
N VAL A 319 18.39 7.06 -18.44
CA VAL A 319 18.81 5.66 -18.31
C VAL A 319 18.39 4.78 -19.50
N LYS A 320 17.77 5.34 -20.55
CA LYS A 320 17.24 4.58 -21.70
C LYS A 320 18.27 3.63 -22.30
N ASP A 321 19.45 4.14 -22.63
CA ASP A 321 20.52 3.34 -23.25
C ASP A 321 21.04 2.24 -22.32
N GLU A 322 21.15 2.53 -21.02
CA GLU A 322 21.54 1.55 -20.00
C GLU A 322 20.52 0.41 -19.90
N LEU A 323 19.22 0.74 -19.90
CA LEU A 323 18.14 -0.25 -19.82
C LEU A 323 18.06 -1.10 -21.10
N MET A 324 18.26 -0.51 -22.28
CA MET A 324 18.35 -1.25 -23.54
C MET A 324 19.55 -2.21 -23.55
N GLU A 325 20.67 -1.80 -22.97
CA GLU A 325 21.85 -2.65 -22.81
C GLU A 325 21.59 -3.81 -21.86
N LEU A 326 20.95 -3.54 -20.72
CA LEU A 326 20.56 -4.56 -19.75
C LEU A 326 19.56 -5.58 -20.33
N LEU A 327 18.58 -5.12 -21.11
CA LEU A 327 17.61 -5.98 -21.79
C LEU A 327 18.30 -7.01 -22.69
N PHE A 328 19.36 -6.61 -23.39
CA PHE A 328 20.14 -7.49 -24.25
C PHE A 328 21.08 -8.40 -23.45
N ARG A 329 21.83 -7.86 -22.48
CA ARG A 329 22.76 -8.65 -21.64
C ARG A 329 22.06 -9.75 -20.85
N ARG A 330 20.80 -9.51 -20.47
CA ARG A 330 19.97 -10.45 -19.72
C ARG A 330 18.83 -11.01 -20.55
N ALA A 331 19.01 -11.14 -21.86
CA ALA A 331 17.95 -11.56 -22.78
C ALA A 331 17.27 -12.91 -22.43
N ALA A 332 17.94 -13.77 -21.64
CA ALA A 332 17.41 -15.04 -21.15
C ALA A 332 16.68 -14.97 -19.79
N ASP A 333 16.70 -13.82 -19.11
CA ASP A 333 16.02 -13.62 -17.84
C ASP A 333 14.60 -13.11 -18.09
N ASN A 334 13.67 -14.05 -18.21
CA ASN A 334 12.29 -13.76 -18.62
C ASN A 334 11.62 -12.68 -17.77
N PHE A 335 11.73 -12.78 -16.45
CA PHE A 335 11.06 -11.87 -15.53
C PHE A 335 11.72 -10.50 -15.47
N PHE A 336 13.05 -10.44 -15.61
CA PHE A 336 13.76 -9.17 -15.68
C PHE A 336 13.42 -8.41 -16.96
N CYS A 337 13.42 -9.11 -18.11
CA CYS A 337 13.06 -8.51 -19.39
C CYS A 337 11.62 -8.00 -19.42
N GLU A 338 10.66 -8.68 -18.76
CA GLU A 338 9.29 -8.20 -18.64
C GLU A 338 9.23 -6.82 -17.97
N GLY A 339 9.95 -6.64 -16.85
CA GLY A 339 10.04 -5.36 -16.15
C GLY A 339 10.66 -4.26 -17.01
N LEU A 340 11.77 -4.57 -17.70
CA LEU A 340 12.40 -3.63 -18.63
C LEU A 340 11.52 -3.27 -19.81
N GLY A 341 10.78 -4.23 -20.37
CA GLY A 341 9.84 -4.03 -21.47
C GLY A 341 8.75 -3.01 -21.11
N LYS A 342 8.20 -3.08 -19.90
CA LYS A 342 7.20 -2.11 -19.40
C LYS A 342 7.75 -0.68 -19.37
N ILE A 343 9.00 -0.51 -18.95
CA ILE A 343 9.66 0.81 -18.91
C ILE A 343 9.96 1.30 -20.32
N LEU A 344 10.67 0.48 -21.11
CA LEU A 344 11.12 0.83 -22.45
C LEU A 344 9.96 1.10 -23.40
N SER A 345 8.81 0.41 -23.22
CA SER A 345 7.60 0.67 -24.01
C SER A 345 7.07 2.11 -23.89
N GLN A 346 7.47 2.84 -22.86
CA GLN A 346 7.05 4.23 -22.64
C GLN A 346 8.05 5.23 -23.25
N ILE A 347 9.34 4.89 -23.29
CA ILE A 347 10.43 5.85 -23.55
C ILE A 347 11.22 5.60 -24.85
N VAL A 348 11.09 4.42 -25.45
CA VAL A 348 11.76 4.08 -26.72
C VAL A 348 11.14 4.85 -27.88
N GLU A 349 11.99 5.32 -28.78
CA GLU A 349 11.64 5.98 -30.04
C GLU A 349 11.99 5.10 -31.25
N GLU A 350 11.61 5.54 -32.45
CA GLU A 350 11.84 4.81 -33.70
C GLU A 350 13.30 4.36 -33.93
N PRO A 351 14.33 5.22 -33.71
CA PRO A 351 15.72 4.80 -33.87
C PRO A 351 16.12 3.69 -32.89
N ASP A 352 15.58 3.73 -31.67
CA ASP A 352 15.88 2.75 -30.63
C ASP A 352 15.26 1.39 -30.96
N LEU A 353 14.04 1.36 -31.50
CA LEU A 353 13.41 0.11 -31.95
C LEU A 353 14.24 -0.57 -33.03
N LYS A 354 14.78 0.21 -33.98
CA LYS A 354 15.69 -0.31 -35.01
C LYS A 354 16.94 -0.93 -34.38
N ALA A 355 17.56 -0.26 -33.42
CA ALA A 355 18.73 -0.77 -32.71
C ALA A 355 18.42 -2.05 -31.91
N LEU A 356 17.25 -2.14 -31.28
CA LEU A 356 16.81 -3.36 -30.58
C LEU A 356 16.58 -4.54 -31.53
N LEU A 357 16.05 -4.28 -32.74
CA LEU A 357 15.89 -5.29 -33.77
C LEU A 357 17.22 -5.79 -34.34
N GLU A 358 18.23 -4.92 -34.46
CA GLU A 358 19.58 -5.33 -34.82
C GLU A 358 20.22 -6.23 -33.73
N ARG A 359 19.93 -5.93 -32.46
CA ARG A 359 20.31 -6.81 -31.32
C ARG A 359 19.57 -8.15 -31.36
N ALA A 360 18.31 -8.18 -31.78
CA ALA A 360 17.56 -9.42 -31.99
C ALA A 360 18.20 -10.30 -33.08
N ASP A 361 18.70 -9.69 -34.16
CA ASP A 361 19.45 -10.40 -35.21
C ASP A 361 20.76 -10.99 -34.67
N HIS A 362 21.41 -10.30 -33.72
CA HIS A 362 22.57 -10.84 -33.03
C HIS A 362 22.23 -12.04 -32.14
N ILE A 363 21.13 -11.99 -31.38
CA ILE A 363 20.64 -13.13 -30.58
C ILE A 363 20.32 -14.33 -31.49
N GLN A 364 19.71 -14.12 -32.65
CA GLN A 364 19.47 -15.19 -33.62
C GLN A 364 20.77 -15.88 -34.04
N LYS A 365 21.83 -15.11 -34.32
CA LYS A 365 23.14 -15.67 -34.69
C LYS A 365 23.73 -16.49 -33.54
N ILE A 366 23.65 -16.00 -32.29
CA ILE A 366 24.11 -16.72 -31.10
C ILE A 366 23.33 -18.03 -30.92
N SER A 367 22.00 -17.97 -30.95
CA SER A 367 21.10 -19.12 -30.80
C SER A 367 21.40 -20.19 -31.83
N THR A 368 21.56 -19.81 -33.10
CA THR A 368 21.88 -20.74 -34.19
C THR A 368 23.26 -21.38 -34.01
N THR A 369 24.27 -20.57 -33.65
CA THR A 369 25.66 -21.05 -33.48
C THR A 369 25.81 -22.00 -32.30
N ARG A 370 25.08 -21.75 -31.20
CA ARG A 370 25.16 -22.53 -29.96
C ARG A 370 24.09 -23.61 -29.83
N GLY A 371 23.19 -23.73 -30.82
CA GLY A 371 22.07 -24.68 -30.78
C GLY A 371 21.07 -24.41 -29.65
N LEU A 372 20.93 -23.16 -29.21
CA LEU A 372 20.02 -22.79 -28.11
C LEU A 372 18.60 -22.62 -28.63
N ASP A 373 17.61 -23.08 -27.87
CA ASP A 373 16.21 -22.85 -28.22
C ASP A 373 15.87 -21.36 -28.06
N SER A 374 15.27 -20.78 -29.10
CA SER A 374 14.64 -19.45 -29.05
C SER A 374 13.74 -19.19 -27.82
N ARG A 375 13.15 -20.22 -27.20
CA ARG A 375 12.41 -20.12 -25.92
C ARG A 375 13.25 -19.63 -24.76
N GLU A 376 14.56 -19.83 -24.80
CA GLU A 376 15.49 -19.28 -23.79
C GLU A 376 15.47 -17.76 -23.77
N PHE A 377 15.14 -17.11 -24.90
CA PHE A 377 15.07 -15.66 -25.03
C PHE A 377 13.64 -15.10 -24.94
N SER A 378 12.70 -15.88 -24.38
CA SER A 378 11.28 -15.51 -24.36
C SER A 378 10.99 -14.17 -23.67
N GLY A 379 11.78 -13.81 -22.66
CA GLY A 379 11.74 -12.51 -22.00
C GLY A 379 12.02 -11.35 -22.95
N PHE A 380 13.17 -11.41 -23.62
CA PHE A 380 13.58 -10.42 -24.62
C PHE A 380 12.55 -10.30 -25.75
N ILE A 381 12.07 -11.44 -26.26
CA ILE A 381 11.05 -11.53 -27.30
C ILE A 381 9.75 -10.83 -26.85
N SER A 382 9.27 -11.15 -25.64
CA SER A 382 8.04 -10.58 -25.09
C SER A 382 8.17 -9.08 -24.83
N ALA A 383 9.33 -8.64 -24.31
CA ALA A 383 9.62 -7.24 -24.05
C ALA A 383 9.59 -6.41 -25.35
N LEU A 384 10.19 -6.92 -26.44
CA LEU A 384 10.13 -6.27 -27.75
C LEU A 384 8.71 -6.22 -28.33
N GLY A 385 7.94 -7.31 -28.20
CA GLY A 385 6.54 -7.31 -28.59
C GLY A 385 5.70 -6.27 -27.85
N LEU A 386 5.98 -6.05 -26.56
CA LEU A 386 5.35 -5.00 -25.75
C LEU A 386 5.80 -3.59 -26.17
N ILE A 387 7.10 -3.37 -26.40
CA ILE A 387 7.64 -2.08 -26.86
C ILE A 387 7.00 -1.67 -28.19
N MET A 388 6.80 -2.63 -29.10
CA MET A 388 6.19 -2.37 -30.41
C MET A 388 4.74 -1.87 -30.34
N GLN A 389 4.02 -2.05 -29.22
CA GLN A 389 2.66 -1.53 -29.05
C GLN A 389 2.57 0.00 -29.12
N LYS A 390 3.69 0.70 -28.84
CA LYS A 390 3.75 2.16 -28.91
C LYS A 390 3.74 2.71 -30.35
N PHE A 391 4.09 1.88 -31.33
CA PHE A 391 4.32 2.32 -32.71
C PHE A 391 3.13 1.98 -33.63
N GLU A 392 2.99 2.75 -34.70
CA GLU A 392 1.97 2.48 -35.72
C GLU A 392 2.18 1.11 -36.38
N GLU A 393 1.08 0.41 -36.66
CA GLU A 393 1.09 -0.94 -37.23
C GLU A 393 1.88 -1.02 -38.54
N ASN A 394 1.71 -0.04 -39.43
CA ASN A 394 2.45 0.04 -40.70
C ASN A 394 3.96 0.16 -40.47
N TYR A 395 4.37 0.94 -39.47
CA TYR A 395 5.77 1.11 -39.13
C TYR A 395 6.37 -0.19 -38.58
N VAL A 396 5.66 -0.88 -37.68
CA VAL A 396 6.09 -2.18 -37.13
C VAL A 396 6.22 -3.22 -38.23
N LEU A 397 5.26 -3.30 -39.15
CA LEU A 397 5.31 -4.21 -40.29
C LEU A 397 6.53 -3.91 -41.18
N ASP A 398 6.76 -2.64 -41.53
CA ASP A 398 7.87 -2.24 -42.39
C ASP A 398 9.24 -2.57 -41.76
N ILE A 399 9.42 -2.31 -40.45
CA ILE A 399 10.72 -2.51 -39.79
C ILE A 399 11.02 -3.97 -39.43
N VAL A 400 9.99 -4.76 -39.12
CA VAL A 400 10.13 -6.19 -38.81
C VAL A 400 10.31 -6.99 -40.10
N ALA A 401 9.46 -6.78 -41.11
CA ALA A 401 9.43 -7.52 -42.36
C ALA A 401 10.43 -7.03 -43.42
N LYS A 402 11.04 -5.84 -43.23
CA LYS A 402 11.98 -5.21 -44.19
C LYS A 402 11.52 -5.36 -45.65
N ARG A 403 10.24 -5.16 -45.98
CA ARG A 403 9.64 -5.27 -47.33
C ARG A 403 10.41 -6.19 -48.32
N SER A 404 10.74 -7.41 -47.92
CA SER A 404 11.40 -8.35 -48.84
C SER A 404 10.43 -9.48 -49.13
N GLU A 405 9.93 -9.52 -50.36
CA GLU A 405 8.91 -10.46 -50.83
C GLU A 405 9.39 -11.93 -50.91
N SER A 406 10.61 -12.26 -50.42
CA SER A 406 11.21 -13.59 -50.64
C SER A 406 12.12 -14.15 -49.54
N ALA A 407 12.34 -13.48 -48.40
CA ALA A 407 13.13 -14.05 -47.31
C ALA A 407 12.24 -14.46 -46.12
N GLU A 408 12.30 -15.75 -45.74
CA GLU A 408 11.70 -16.21 -44.49
C GLU A 408 12.24 -15.39 -43.31
N LEU A 409 11.33 -14.89 -42.47
CA LEU A 409 11.70 -14.10 -41.30
C LEU A 409 12.55 -14.94 -40.33
N PRO A 410 13.67 -14.41 -39.81
CA PRO A 410 14.44 -15.09 -38.77
C PRO A 410 13.56 -15.48 -37.58
N VAL A 411 13.78 -16.68 -37.03
CA VAL A 411 12.93 -17.26 -35.97
C VAL A 411 12.67 -16.29 -34.81
N ILE A 412 13.71 -15.60 -34.33
CA ILE A 412 13.58 -14.62 -33.24
C ILE A 412 12.68 -13.44 -33.66
N ARG A 413 12.87 -12.87 -34.86
CA ARG A 413 12.00 -11.80 -35.39
C ARG A 413 10.55 -12.26 -35.56
N SER A 414 10.34 -13.46 -36.10
CA SER A 414 9.00 -14.07 -36.22
C SER A 414 8.31 -14.20 -34.87
N LYS A 415 9.04 -14.62 -33.83
CA LYS A 415 8.50 -14.72 -32.47
C LYS A 415 8.21 -13.37 -31.82
N ILE A 416 9.06 -12.36 -32.05
CA ILE A 416 8.80 -10.98 -31.62
C ILE A 416 7.50 -10.47 -32.24
N PHE A 417 7.32 -10.69 -33.54
CA PHE A 417 6.11 -10.28 -34.24
C PHE A 417 4.87 -11.00 -33.71
N CYS A 418 4.97 -12.31 -33.42
CA CYS A 418 3.88 -13.05 -32.77
C CYS A 418 3.55 -12.46 -31.39
N ALA A 419 4.55 -12.11 -30.57
CA ALA A 419 4.33 -11.48 -29.27
C ALA A 419 3.61 -10.12 -29.42
N TYR A 420 4.02 -9.29 -30.39
CA TYR A 420 3.33 -8.05 -30.73
C TYR A 420 1.85 -8.28 -31.09
N LEU A 421 1.55 -9.25 -31.96
CA LEU A 421 0.17 -9.55 -32.36
C LEU A 421 -0.70 -10.01 -31.18
N VAL A 422 -0.14 -10.83 -30.28
CA VAL A 422 -0.85 -11.28 -29.07
C VAL A 422 -1.24 -10.08 -28.19
N PHE A 423 -0.32 -9.16 -27.94
CA PHE A 423 -0.63 -7.95 -27.16
C PHE A 423 -1.63 -7.03 -27.86
N HIS A 424 -1.53 -6.86 -29.18
CA HIS A 424 -2.43 -6.01 -29.98
C HIS A 424 -3.87 -6.54 -29.95
N LEU A 425 -4.04 -7.87 -30.07
CA LEU A 425 -5.36 -8.52 -30.03
C LEU A 425 -5.99 -8.48 -28.63
N LEU A 426 -5.19 -8.66 -27.58
CA LEU A 426 -5.67 -8.56 -26.20
C LEU A 426 -6.21 -7.14 -25.91
N ILE A 427 -5.50 -6.10 -26.31
CA ILE A 427 -5.93 -4.71 -26.11
C ILE A 427 -7.24 -4.42 -26.86
N LYS A 428 -7.39 -4.87 -28.11
CA LYS A 428 -8.62 -4.69 -28.90
C LYS A 428 -9.81 -5.52 -28.42
N SER A 429 -9.61 -6.58 -27.65
CA SER A 429 -10.69 -7.40 -27.07
C SER A 429 -11.21 -6.89 -25.72
N THR A 430 -10.53 -5.90 -25.13
CA THR A 430 -10.87 -5.31 -23.82
C THR A 430 -11.63 -3.97 -23.97
N PHE A 431 -11.85 -3.52 -25.21
CA PHE A 431 -12.72 -2.42 -25.63
C PHE A 431 -13.78 -2.97 -26.58
#